data_AF-A0A524A902-F1
#
_entry.id   AF-A0A524A902-F1
#
_cell.length_a   1.000
_cell.length_b   1.000
_cell.length_c   1.000
_cell.angle_alpha   90.00
_cell.angle_beta   90.00
_cell.angle_gamma   90.00
#
_symmetry.space_group_name_H-M   'P 1'
#
loop_
_entity.id
_entity.type
_entity.pdbx_description
1 polymer ?
#
loop_
_entity_poly.entity_id
_entity_poly.type
_entity_poly.pdbx_seq_one_letter_code
_entity_poly.pdbx_strand_id
1 'polypeptide(L)'
;MIAPTSFFADYGCHVRILEEARILQKLGSRVTICTYHNGRNPPGMDVRRTASVPWRKDYEVGSSRHKVAFDALLFLRALFAMWQVKPQVVHAHLHEGALIGLVLAKLWRVPLVFDLQGSLTGEMIDHHFLSPDG
;
A
#
# COMPACT_ATOMS: atom_id res chain seq x y z
N MET A 1 -5.60 3.10 4.98
CA MET A 1 -4.56 3.30 3.95
C MET A 1 -4.02 1.94 3.54
N ILE A 2 -3.84 1.69 2.24
CA ILE A 2 -3.28 0.44 1.69
C ILE A 2 -1.98 0.81 0.96
N ALA A 3 -0.85 0.33 1.47
CA ALA A 3 0.49 0.66 1.01
C ALA A 3 1.22 -0.64 0.58
N PRO A 4 1.29 -0.96 -0.73
CA PRO A 4 1.94 -2.17 -1.24
C PRO A 4 3.46 -2.03 -1.27
N THR A 5 4.05 -1.77 -0.11
CA THR A 5 5.49 -1.57 0.06
C THR A 5 5.96 -2.06 1.43
N SER A 6 7.27 -2.09 1.63
CA SER A 6 7.93 -2.37 2.91
C SER A 6 7.94 -1.14 3.84
N PHE A 7 6.81 -0.44 3.95
CA PHE A 7 6.66 0.72 4.83
C PHE A 7 6.96 0.29 6.27
N PHE A 8 7.85 0.91 7.05
CA PHE A 8 8.59 2.15 6.82
C PHE A 8 10.12 1.92 6.78
N ALA A 9 10.77 2.49 5.77
CA ALA A 9 12.22 2.35 5.50
C ALA A 9 12.86 3.64 4.94
N ASP A 10 12.44 4.83 5.43
CA ASP A 10 12.99 6.15 5.09
C ASP A 10 13.01 6.58 3.60
N TYR A 11 12.44 5.79 2.69
CA TYR A 11 12.24 6.19 1.29
C TYR A 11 11.18 7.29 1.14
N GLY A 12 11.30 8.12 0.09
CA GLY A 12 10.40 9.26 -0.17
C GLY A 12 8.91 8.90 -0.18
N CYS A 13 8.55 7.77 -0.80
CA CYS A 13 7.18 7.25 -0.78
C CYS A 13 6.68 6.96 0.64
N HIS A 14 7.54 6.38 1.48
CA HIS A 14 7.20 6.08 2.87
C HIS A 14 7.03 7.35 3.70
N VAL A 15 7.87 8.37 3.49
CA VAL A 15 7.72 9.66 4.18
C VAL A 15 6.40 10.32 3.82
N ARG A 16 6.01 10.31 2.54
CA ARG A 16 4.73 10.87 2.10
C ARG A 16 3.53 10.17 2.75
N ILE A 17 3.49 8.83 2.70
CA ILE A 17 2.44 8.03 3.36
C ILE A 17 2.37 8.35 4.87
N LEU A 18 3.52 8.48 5.53
CA LEU A 18 3.60 8.78 6.96
C LEU A 18 3.06 10.18 7.29
N GLU A 19 3.45 11.20 6.53
CA GLU A 19 3.00 12.58 6.76
C GLU A 19 1.51 12.76 6.47
N GLU A 20 0.99 12.14 5.41
CA GLU A 20 -0.45 12.09 5.14
C GLU A 20 -1.22 11.43 6.29
N ALA A 21 -0.75 10.27 6.77
CA ALA A 21 -1.35 9.59 7.93
C ALA A 21 -1.33 10.45 9.20
N ARG A 22 -0.21 11.13 9.47
CA ARG A 22 -0.06 12.03 10.62
C ARG A 22 -0.99 13.23 10.55
N ILE A 23 -1.09 13.88 9.39
CA ILE A 23 -1.99 15.03 9.20
C ILE A 23 -3.44 14.59 9.38
N LEU A 24 -3.84 13.46 8.77
CA LEU A 24 -5.18 12.92 8.95
C LEU A 24 -5.51 12.62 10.42
N GLN A 25 -4.57 12.04 11.17
CA GLN A 25 -4.72 11.84 12.62
C GLN A 25 -4.84 13.15 13.39
N LYS A 26 -4.03 14.17 13.07
CA LYS A 26 -4.12 15.51 13.68
C LYS A 26 -5.47 16.19 13.40
N LEU A 27 -6.09 15.90 12.26
CA LEU A 27 -7.44 16.33 11.91
C LEU A 27 -8.55 15.47 12.55
N GLY A 28 -8.19 14.52 13.43
CA GLY A 28 -9.14 13.69 14.18
C GLY A 28 -9.54 12.38 13.49
N SER A 29 -8.92 12.04 12.34
CA SER A 29 -9.22 10.78 11.65
C SER A 29 -8.50 9.59 12.27
N ARG A 30 -9.19 8.46 12.41
CA ARG A 30 -8.54 7.20 12.75
C ARG A 30 -7.90 6.58 11.52
N VAL A 31 -6.57 6.51 11.50
CA VAL A 31 -5.81 5.96 10.38
C VAL A 31 -5.25 4.58 10.72
N THR A 32 -5.58 3.58 9.89
CA THR A 32 -4.97 2.25 9.90
C THR A 32 -4.26 2.03 8.56
N ILE A 33 -2.99 1.62 8.59
CA ILE A 33 -2.15 1.40 7.41
C ILE A 33 -1.94 -0.11 7.23
N CYS A 34 -2.39 -0.68 6.12
CA CYS A 34 -2.07 -2.06 5.75
C CYS A 34 -0.87 -2.07 4.79
N THR A 35 0.15 -2.87 5.08
CA THR A 35 1.43 -2.88 4.34
C THR A 35 2.10 -4.25 4.36
N TYR A 36 3.13 -4.46 3.53
CA TYR A 36 3.90 -5.70 3.53
C TYR A 36 4.58 -5.99 4.88
N HIS A 37 5.07 -7.22 5.03
CA HIS A 37 5.68 -7.69 6.26
C HIS A 37 6.88 -6.84 6.69
N ASN A 38 7.77 -6.52 5.76
CA ASN A 38 9.04 -5.85 6.07
C ASN A 38 8.86 -4.34 6.33
N GLY A 39 9.73 -3.78 7.16
CA GLY A 39 9.76 -2.37 7.52
C GLY A 39 9.53 -2.11 9.01
N ARG A 40 9.70 -0.86 9.41
CA ARG A 40 9.54 -0.42 10.81
C ARG A 40 8.14 0.16 11.06
N ASN A 41 7.69 0.13 12.31
CA ASN A 41 6.45 0.78 12.73
C ASN A 41 6.76 2.18 13.28
N PRO A 42 6.38 3.26 12.58
CA PRO A 42 6.53 4.60 13.13
C PRO A 42 5.67 4.77 14.39
N PRO A 43 6.15 5.51 15.41
CA PRO A 43 5.41 5.72 16.65
C PRO A 43 4.07 6.43 16.38
N GLY A 44 3.02 6.00 17.07
CA GLY A 44 1.67 6.56 16.95
C GLY A 44 0.85 6.08 15.74
N MET A 45 1.41 5.21 14.88
CA MET A 45 0.71 4.66 13.71
C MET A 45 0.12 3.27 13.99
N ASP A 46 -1.14 3.04 13.63
CA ASP A 46 -1.73 1.69 13.55
C ASP A 46 -1.30 1.03 12.23
N VAL A 47 -0.14 0.36 12.26
CA VAL A 47 0.41 -0.36 11.11
C VAL A 47 0.09 -1.85 11.20
N ARG A 48 -0.62 -2.35 10.19
CA ARG A 48 -1.09 -3.73 10.06
C ARG A 48 -0.36 -4.43 8.93
N ARG A 49 0.64 -5.21 9.31
CA ARG A 49 1.51 -5.93 8.39
C ARG A 49 0.91 -7.25 7.92
N THR A 50 1.30 -7.70 6.74
CA THR A 50 1.04 -9.05 6.27
C THR A 50 1.84 -10.08 7.08
N ALA A 51 1.44 -11.34 6.99
CA ALA A 51 2.26 -12.46 7.46
C ALA A 51 3.61 -12.47 6.72
N SER A 52 4.64 -13.00 7.38
CA SER A 52 5.92 -13.30 6.71
C SER A 52 5.74 -14.48 5.77
N VAL A 53 6.42 -14.43 4.63
CA VAL A 53 6.59 -15.61 3.80
C VAL A 53 7.83 -16.33 4.31
N PRO A 54 7.75 -17.62 4.73
CA PRO A 54 8.85 -18.31 5.41
C PRO A 54 10.16 -18.41 4.61
N TRP A 55 10.14 -18.10 3.31
CA TRP A 55 11.25 -18.33 2.40
C TRP A 55 12.14 -17.11 2.08
N ARG A 56 11.89 -15.91 2.65
CA ARG A 56 12.85 -14.78 2.58
C ARG A 56 12.48 -13.63 3.50
N LYS A 57 13.42 -13.18 4.33
CA LYS A 57 13.30 -11.99 5.21
C LYS A 57 13.88 -10.72 4.56
N ASP A 58 14.83 -10.85 3.65
CA ASP A 58 15.52 -9.73 3.00
C ASP A 58 15.19 -9.71 1.50
N TYR A 59 14.43 -8.72 1.03
CA TYR A 59 14.22 -8.55 -0.40
C TYR A 59 14.00 -7.09 -0.82
N GLU A 60 14.73 -6.69 -1.87
CA GLU A 60 14.51 -5.48 -2.67
C GLU A 60 13.37 -5.73 -3.65
N VAL A 61 12.39 -4.82 -3.70
CA VAL A 61 11.16 -4.96 -4.48
C VAL A 61 11.49 -4.98 -5.98
N GLY A 62 11.57 -6.18 -6.57
CA GLY A 62 11.72 -6.41 -8.01
C GLY A 62 10.49 -7.08 -8.65
N SER A 63 10.19 -6.70 -9.90
CA SER A 63 9.13 -7.27 -10.73
C SER A 63 9.46 -8.71 -11.14
N SER A 64 8.67 -9.69 -10.70
CA SER A 64 8.74 -11.04 -11.28
C SER A 64 7.47 -11.82 -11.02
N ARG A 65 7.31 -12.44 -9.84
CA ARG A 65 6.13 -13.27 -9.50
C ARG A 65 5.77 -13.22 -8.02
N HIS A 66 6.74 -12.83 -7.19
CA HIS A 66 6.60 -12.72 -5.75
C HIS A 66 5.78 -11.50 -5.32
N LYS A 67 5.81 -10.41 -6.11
CA LYS A 67 4.97 -9.22 -5.90
C LYS A 67 3.48 -9.58 -5.81
N VAL A 68 3.01 -10.43 -6.73
CA VAL A 68 1.63 -10.94 -6.74
C VAL A 68 1.27 -11.71 -5.45
N ALA A 69 2.19 -12.54 -4.94
CA ALA A 69 1.96 -13.26 -3.69
C ALA A 69 1.88 -12.31 -2.47
N PHE A 70 2.74 -11.29 -2.43
CA PHE A 70 2.68 -10.25 -1.40
C PHE A 70 1.42 -9.41 -1.49
N ASP A 71 0.96 -9.08 -2.70
CA ASP A 71 -0.30 -8.38 -2.94
C ASP A 71 -1.50 -9.22 -2.52
N ALA A 72 -1.48 -10.53 -2.74
CA ALA A 72 -2.52 -11.43 -2.23
C ALA A 72 -2.54 -11.45 -0.69
N LEU A 73 -1.38 -11.51 -0.03
CA LEU A 73 -1.30 -11.42 1.42
C LEU A 73 -1.76 -10.05 1.93
N LEU A 74 -1.43 -8.97 1.22
CA LEU A 74 -1.86 -7.63 1.54
C LEU A 74 -3.36 -7.46 1.37
N PHE A 75 -3.93 -8.04 0.31
CA PHE A 75 -5.36 -8.08 0.07
C PHE A 75 -6.08 -8.76 1.24
N LEU A 76 -5.61 -9.94 1.68
CA LEU A 76 -6.19 -10.63 2.83
C LEU A 76 -6.06 -9.78 4.10
N ARG A 77 -4.89 -9.19 4.35
CA ARG A 77 -4.68 -8.34 5.54
C ARG A 77 -5.60 -7.12 5.54
N ALA A 78 -5.74 -6.46 4.39
CA ALA A 78 -6.63 -5.34 4.20
C ALA A 78 -8.09 -5.76 4.36
N LEU A 79 -8.51 -6.90 3.81
CA LEU A 79 -9.84 -7.48 3.98
C LEU A 79 -10.21 -7.66 5.45
N PHE A 80 -9.32 -8.27 6.24
CA PHE A 80 -9.52 -8.40 7.69
C PHE A 80 -9.59 -7.04 8.39
N ALA A 81 -8.76 -6.07 7.97
CA ALA A 81 -8.81 -4.73 8.52
C ALA A 81 -10.12 -4.00 8.18
N MET A 82 -10.69 -4.20 6.98
CA MET A 82 -11.99 -3.63 6.60
C MET A 82 -13.10 -4.09 7.56
N TRP A 83 -13.14 -5.38 7.93
CA TRP A 83 -14.12 -5.89 8.91
C TRP A 83 -13.90 -5.37 10.32
N GLN A 84 -12.64 -5.26 10.76
CA GLN A 84 -12.30 -4.85 12.14
C GLN A 84 -12.44 -3.35 12.37
N VAL A 85 -12.00 -2.53 11.40
CA VAL A 85 -11.95 -1.07 11.52
C VAL A 85 -13.21 -0.42 10.96
N LYS A 86 -13.89 -1.06 10.00
CA LYS A 86 -15.06 -0.51 9.30
C LYS A 86 -14.80 0.91 8.78
N PRO A 87 -13.77 1.10 7.92
CA PRO A 87 -13.35 2.43 7.49
C PRO A 87 -14.43 3.10 6.64
N GLN A 88 -14.48 4.44 6.70
CA GLN A 88 -15.38 5.26 5.87
C GLN A 88 -14.75 5.63 4.52
N VAL A 89 -13.42 5.52 4.39
CA VAL A 89 -12.66 5.84 3.18
C VAL A 89 -11.53 4.83 3.04
N VAL A 90 -11.31 4.33 1.83
CA VAL A 90 -10.09 3.59 1.47
C VAL A 90 -9.15 4.56 0.78
N HIS A 91 -7.95 4.73 1.32
CA HIS A 91 -6.88 5.50 0.68
C HIS A 91 -5.80 4.53 0.21
N ALA A 92 -5.62 4.41 -1.10
CA ALA A 92 -4.75 3.44 -1.74
C ALA A 92 -3.54 4.13 -2.36
N HIS A 93 -2.35 3.57 -2.16
CA HIS A 93 -1.09 4.08 -2.72
C HIS A 93 -0.55 3.12 -3.77
N LEU A 94 0.10 3.65 -4.81
CA LEU A 94 0.68 2.87 -5.91
C LEU A 94 -0.38 2.05 -6.67
N HIS A 95 -0.02 1.54 -7.85
CA HIS A 95 -0.95 0.84 -8.73
C HIS A 95 -1.54 -0.43 -8.09
N GLU A 96 -0.72 -1.21 -7.39
CA GLU A 96 -1.16 -2.45 -6.73
C GLU A 96 -2.13 -2.15 -5.58
N GLY A 97 -1.84 -1.12 -4.79
CA GLY A 97 -2.70 -0.68 -3.70
C GLY A 97 -4.03 -0.16 -4.24
N ALA A 98 -4.02 0.51 -5.39
CA ALA A 98 -5.23 0.96 -6.08
C ALA A 98 -6.12 -0.21 -6.49
N LEU A 99 -5.53 -1.26 -7.06
CA LEU A 99 -6.26 -2.45 -7.49
C LEU A 99 -6.92 -3.14 -6.29
N ILE A 100 -6.16 -3.36 -5.22
CA ILE A 100 -6.67 -3.92 -3.95
C ILE A 100 -7.77 -3.02 -3.39
N GLY A 101 -7.51 -1.72 -3.31
CA GLY A 101 -8.41 -0.71 -2.77
C GLY A 101 -9.73 -0.61 -3.53
N LEU A 102 -9.69 -0.69 -4.86
CA LEU A 102 -10.88 -0.67 -5.72
C LEU A 102 -11.82 -1.83 -5.45
N VAL A 103 -11.27 -3.04 -5.31
CA VAL A 103 -12.07 -4.23 -4.99
C VAL A 103 -12.71 -4.08 -3.61
N LEU A 104 -11.93 -3.71 -2.60
CA LEU A 104 -12.42 -3.59 -1.21
C LEU A 104 -13.41 -2.43 -1.04
N ALA A 105 -13.13 -1.27 -1.63
CA ALA A 105 -14.00 -0.10 -1.58
C ALA A 105 -15.37 -0.40 -2.21
N LYS A 106 -15.40 -1.13 -3.34
CA LYS A 106 -16.65 -1.58 -3.98
C LYS A 106 -17.43 -2.56 -3.10
N LEU A 107 -16.76 -3.56 -2.50
CA LEU A 107 -17.43 -4.53 -1.62
C LEU A 107 -18.05 -3.87 -0.38
N TRP A 108 -17.37 -2.87 0.20
CA TRP A 108 -17.86 -2.14 1.39
C TRP A 108 -18.70 -0.91 1.07
N ARG A 109 -18.82 -0.53 -0.21
CA ARG A 109 -19.53 0.67 -0.68
C ARG A 109 -19.03 1.95 -0.01
N VAL A 110 -17.71 2.08 0.08
CA VAL A 110 -17.04 3.27 0.61
C VAL A 110 -16.21 3.95 -0.48
N PRO A 111 -15.99 5.27 -0.41
CA PRO A 111 -15.15 5.97 -1.36
C PRO A 111 -13.71 5.46 -1.35
N LEU A 112 -13.10 5.46 -2.53
CA LEU A 112 -11.69 5.19 -2.76
C LEU A 112 -10.98 6.50 -3.13
N VAL A 113 -9.93 6.84 -2.39
CA VAL A 113 -8.93 7.83 -2.78
C VAL A 113 -7.72 7.07 -3.29
N PHE A 114 -7.27 7.41 -4.49
CA PHE A 114 -6.10 6.80 -5.09
C PHE A 114 -4.97 7.82 -5.19
N ASP A 115 -3.84 7.51 -4.55
CA ASP A 115 -2.62 8.31 -4.53
C ASP A 115 -1.54 7.66 -5.39
N LEU A 116 -1.27 8.30 -6.53
CA LEU A 116 -0.25 7.90 -7.48
C LEU A 116 1.06 8.62 -7.21
N GLN A 117 2.09 7.81 -6.96
CA GLN A 117 3.46 8.27 -6.75
C GLN A 117 4.32 7.74 -7.90
N GLY A 118 4.35 8.48 -9.00
CA GLY A 118 4.95 8.06 -10.26
C GLY A 118 3.91 8.01 -11.39
N SER A 119 4.40 8.06 -12.63
CA SER A 119 3.59 7.87 -13.83
C SER A 119 3.63 6.39 -14.20
N LEU A 120 2.48 5.77 -14.46
CA LEU A 120 2.39 4.43 -15.05
C LEU A 120 3.24 4.36 -16.34
N THR A 121 3.22 5.43 -17.14
CA THR A 121 4.02 5.55 -18.37
C THR A 121 5.51 5.57 -18.07
N GLY A 122 5.94 6.23 -16.99
CA GLY A 122 7.34 6.24 -16.56
C GLY A 122 7.80 4.85 -16.11
N GLU A 123 7.01 4.17 -15.28
CA GLU A 123 7.31 2.80 -14.83
C GLU A 123 7.28 1.80 -15.99
N MET A 124 6.39 1.98 -16.97
CA MET A 124 6.36 1.17 -18.19
C MET A 124 7.54 1.44 -19.12
N ILE A 125 8.03 2.68 -19.21
CA ILE A 125 9.25 3.01 -19.98
C ILE A 125 10.49 2.43 -19.28
N ASP A 126 10.59 2.61 -17.95
CA ASP A 126 11.71 2.10 -17.14
C ASP A 126 11.78 0.57 -17.13
N HIS A 127 10.63 -0.11 -17.24
CA HIS A 127 10.55 -1.57 -17.40
C HIS A 127 10.49 -2.03 -18.86
N HIS A 128 10.72 -1.15 -19.84
CA HIS A 128 10.69 -1.43 -21.28
C HIS A 128 9.39 -2.04 -21.83
N PHE A 129 8.26 -1.84 -21.14
CA PHE A 129 6.94 -2.14 -21.66
C PHE A 129 6.49 -1.14 -22.74
N LEU A 130 7.01 0.09 -22.71
CA LEU A 130 6.77 1.13 -23.70
C LEU A 130 8.09 1.77 -24.13
N SER A 131 8.16 2.19 -25.39
CA SER A 131 9.28 3.00 -25.86
C SER A 131 9.09 4.45 -25.40
N PRO A 132 10.14 5.18 -24.97
CA PRO A 132 10.04 6.59 -24.62
C PRO A 132 9.50 7.47 -25.76
N ASP A 133 9.69 7.04 -27.01
CA ASP A 133 9.40 7.81 -28.22
C ASP A 133 8.03 7.50 -28.85
N GLY A 134 7.24 6.58 -28.26
CA GLY A 134 5.95 6.13 -28.79
C GLY A 134 6.03 4.87 -29.64
#